data_AF-A0A9E3K6Y4-F1
#
_entry.id   AF-A0A9E3K6Y4-F1
#
_cell.length_a   1.000
_cell.length_b   1.000
_cell.length_c   1.000
_cell.angle_alpha   90.00
_cell.angle_beta   90.00
_cell.angle_gamma   90.00
#
_symmetry.space_group_name_H-M   'P 1'
#
loop_
_entity.id
_entity.type
_entity.pdbx_description
1 polymer ?
#
loop_
_entity_poly.entity_id
_entity_poly.type
_entity_poly.pdbx_seq_one_letter_code
_entity_poly.pdbx_strand_id
1 'polypeptide(L)' 'MSAPAKPKYRTTSWKEYNAALRARGSLLIWLDKDMRWHGSANGKRGRSPKYSDAAIQFC' A
#
# COMPACT_ATOMS: atom_id res chain seq x y z
N MET A 1 -40.97 -11.88 40.92
CA MET A 1 -40.85 -12.13 39.46
C MET A 1 -39.38 -12.04 39.08
N SER A 2 -38.82 -13.06 38.45
CA SER A 2 -37.40 -13.08 38.05
C SER A 2 -37.19 -12.24 36.79
N ALA A 3 -36.05 -11.54 36.71
CA ALA A 3 -35.69 -10.75 35.53
C ALA A 3 -35.38 -11.67 34.33
N PRO A 4 -35.76 -11.29 33.09
CA PRO A 4 -35.48 -12.07 31.90
C PRO A 4 -33.98 -12.16 31.62
N ALA A 5 -33.55 -13.30 31.06
CA ALA A 5 -32.16 -13.52 30.69
C ALA A 5 -31.70 -12.54 29.60
N LYS A 6 -30.48 -12.01 29.74
CA LYS A 6 -29.92 -11.05 28.77
C LYS A 6 -29.64 -11.75 27.44
N PRO A 7 -29.98 -11.14 26.30
CA PRO A 7 -29.64 -11.69 24.99
C PRO A 7 -28.11 -11.75 24.82
N LYS A 8 -27.61 -12.90 24.35
CA LYS A 8 -26.21 -13.07 23.94
C LYS A 8 -26.10 -12.80 22.44
N TYR A 9 -25.34 -11.78 22.07
CA TYR A 9 -25.04 -11.46 20.68
C TYR A 9 -23.75 -12.16 20.24
N ARG A 10 -23.75 -12.70 19.02
CA ARG A 10 -22.55 -13.22 18.34
C ARG A 10 -22.30 -12.38 17.10
N THR A 11 -21.10 -11.85 16.98
CA THR A 11 -20.67 -11.11 15.78
C THR A 11 -20.40 -12.11 14.66
N THR A 12 -21.28 -12.21 13.68
CA THR A 12 -21.15 -13.13 12.53
C THR A 12 -20.47 -12.48 11.32
N SER A 13 -20.47 -11.15 11.23
CA SER A 13 -20.00 -10.38 10.06
C SER A 13 -18.51 -10.05 10.07
N TRP A 14 -17.70 -10.62 10.97
CA TRP A 14 -16.27 -10.26 11.10
C TRP A 14 -15.48 -10.45 9.80
N LYS A 15 -15.80 -11.51 9.05
CA LYS A 15 -15.16 -11.79 7.75
C LYS A 15 -15.46 -10.71 6.71
N GLU A 16 -16.71 -10.25 6.65
CA GLU A 16 -17.16 -9.22 5.72
C GLU A 16 -16.56 -7.86 6.08
N TYR A 17 -16.54 -7.53 7.37
CA TYR A 17 -15.89 -6.33 7.88
C TYR A 17 -14.41 -6.27 7.47
N ASN A 18 -13.67 -7.38 7.64
CA ASN A 18 -12.27 -7.46 7.24
C ASN A 18 -12.06 -7.39 5.72
N ALA A 19 -12.97 -7.96 4.93
CA ALA A 19 -12.92 -7.85 3.47
C ALA A 19 -13.10 -6.39 3.02
N ALA A 20 -14.05 -5.67 3.62
CA ALA A 20 -14.25 -4.25 3.37
C ALA A 20 -13.04 -3.41 3.80
N LEU A 21 -12.40 -3.74 4.92
CA LEU A 21 -11.20 -3.06 5.39
C LEU A 21 -10.03 -3.23 4.41
N ARG A 22 -9.83 -4.46 3.89
CA ARG A 22 -8.85 -4.75 2.85
C ARG A 22 -9.12 -3.99 1.55
N ALA A 23 -10.39 -3.93 1.12
CA ALA A 23 -10.78 -3.20 -0.09
C ALA A 23 -10.55 -1.69 0.04
N ARG A 24 -10.72 -1.12 1.24
CA ARG A 24 -10.43 0.31 1.50
C ARG A 24 -8.94 0.65 1.38
N GLY A 25 -8.06 -0.30 1.70
CA GLY A 25 -6.61 -0.12 1.62
C GLY A 25 -5.96 -0.74 0.38
N SER A 26 -6.73 -1.39 -0.49
CA SER A 26 -6.18 -2.04 -1.67
C SER A 26 -5.88 -1.00 -2.75
N LEU A 27 -4.60 -0.77 -2.99
CA LEU A 27 -4.11 0.05 -4.09
C LEU A 27 -3.45 -0.85 -5.14
N LEU A 28 -3.86 -0.68 -6.39
CA LEU A 28 -3.19 -1.26 -7.55
C LEU A 28 -2.24 -0.19 -8.11
N ILE A 29 -0.94 -0.45 -8.03
CA ILE A 29 0.08 0.46 -8.57
C ILE A 29 0.67 -0.19 -9.82
N TRP A 30 0.59 0.51 -10.95
CA TRP A 30 1.30 0.12 -12.18
C TRP A 30 2.69 0.72 -12.13
N LEU A 31 3.71 -0.14 -12.02
CA LEU A 31 5.10 0.25 -12.17
C LEU A 31 5.52 0.00 -13.62
N ASP A 32 6.20 0.98 -14.22
CA ASP A 32 6.80 0.78 -15.53
C ASP A 32 7.96 -0.22 -15.41
N LYS A 33 7.82 -1.35 -16.11
CA LYS A 33 8.80 -2.44 -16.11
C LYS A 33 10.12 -2.04 -16.77
N ASP A 34 10.06 -1.08 -17.69
CA ASP A 34 11.21 -0.62 -18.47
C ASP A 34 11.85 0.64 -17.86
N MET A 35 11.29 1.15 -16.74
CA MET A 35 11.84 2.30 -16.04
C MET A 35 13.23 1.99 -15.48
N ARG A 36 14.20 2.80 -15.87
CA ARG A 36 15.56 2.73 -15.34
C ARG A 36 15.62 3.47 -14.01
N TRP A 37 15.53 2.76 -12.90
CA TRP A 37 15.56 3.33 -11.55
C TRP A 37 16.86 4.06 -11.21
N HIS A 38 17.99 3.53 -11.70
CA HIS A 38 19.31 4.07 -11.39
C HIS A 38 19.80 5.06 -12.44
N GLY A 39 20.41 6.15 -11.95
CA GLY A 39 21.10 7.12 -12.76
C GLY A 39 22.37 6.53 -13.36
N SER A 40 22.78 7.02 -14.54
CA SER A 40 24.08 6.66 -15.12
C SER A 40 25.20 7.49 -14.50
N ALA A 41 26.39 6.90 -14.39
CA ALA A 41 27.58 7.66 -14.05
C ALA A 41 27.86 8.72 -15.12
N ASN A 42 28.01 9.98 -14.71
CA ASN A 42 28.20 11.11 -15.63
C ASN A 42 29.67 11.28 -16.04
N GLY A 43 30.60 10.54 -15.41
CA GLY A 43 32.05 10.69 -15.64
C GLY A 43 32.64 12.04 -15.22
N LYS A 44 31.81 12.98 -14.74
CA LYS A 44 32.21 14.32 -14.30
C LYS A 44 32.67 14.30 -12.84
N ARG A 45 33.52 15.27 -12.49
CA ARG A 45 33.99 15.47 -11.10
C ARG A 45 32.80 15.79 -10.20
N GLY A 46 32.66 15.05 -9.10
CA GLY A 46 31.54 15.17 -8.16
C GLY A 46 30.79 13.85 -7.98
N ARG A 47 29.64 13.91 -7.30
CA ARG A 47 28.82 12.72 -7.00
C ARG A 47 27.98 12.32 -8.21
N SER A 48 28.01 11.04 -8.59
CA SER A 48 27.10 10.50 -9.60
C SER A 48 25.67 10.35 -9.04
N PRO A 49 24.62 10.59 -9.85
CA PRO A 49 23.24 10.47 -9.42
C PRO A 49 22.90 9.01 -9.11
N LYS A 50 22.30 8.75 -7.93
CA LYS A 50 21.90 7.40 -7.50
C LYS A 50 20.62 6.93 -8.20
N TYR A 51 19.71 7.87 -8.46
CA TYR A 51 18.44 7.65 -9.12
C TYR A 51 18.39 8.42 -10.43
N SER A 52 17.64 7.89 -11.40
CA SER A 52 17.40 8.60 -12.66
C SER A 52 16.40 9.73 -12.47
N ASP A 53 16.41 10.69 -13.39
CA ASP A 53 15.44 11.78 -13.39
C ASP A 53 14.00 11.25 -13.50
N ALA A 54 13.78 10.18 -14.28
CA ALA A 54 12.49 9.50 -14.38
C ALA A 54 12.04 8.89 -13.04
N ALA A 55 12.95 8.26 -12.29
CA ALA A 55 12.65 7.71 -10.97
C ALA A 55 12.37 8.79 -9.93
N ILE A 56 13.01 9.96 -10.04
CA ILE A 56 12.74 11.12 -9.16
C ILE A 56 11.37 11.73 -9.47
N GLN A 57 10.98 11.84 -10.74
CA GLN A 57 9.67 12.39 -11.12
C GLN A 57 8.49 11.45 -10.79
N PHE A 58 8.76 10.15 -10.68
CA PHE A 58 7.74 9.17 -10.30
C PHE A 58 7.35 9.25 -8.81
N CYS A 59 8.27 9.67 -7.94
CA CYS A 59 8.09 9.75 -6.48
C CYS A 59 7.58 11.12 -6.03
#